data_AF-A0A7S1ZS02-F1
#
_entry.id   AF-A0A7S1ZS02-F1
#
_cell.length_a   1.000
_cell.length_b   1.000
_cell.length_c   1.000
_cell.angle_alpha   90.00
_cell.angle_beta   90.00
_cell.angle_gamma   90.00
#
_symmetry.space_group_name_H-M   'P 1'
#
loop_
_entity.id
_entity.type
_entity.pdbx_description
1 polymer ?
#
loop_
_entity_poly.entity_id
_entity_poly.type
_entity_poly.pdbx_seq_one_letter_code
_entity_poly.pdbx_strand_id
1 'polypeptide(L)'
;DYSRFSGKLVADSLTVDRVGKEGLCLNARMKSFVRPRCLPIFHDARLNGHETIKLNFYQAILFCAVKCICYMCGGMEGGVKRNSAFVYESIEDVILYSSNLINSRLRNVCEEKERHQHGESNVPLWLGMKEAMWLG
;
A
#
# COMPACT_ATOMS: atom_id res chain seq x y z
N ASP A 1 -10.11 -5.12 12.38
CA ASP A 1 -11.32 -4.31 12.60
C ASP A 1 -11.23 -3.01 11.80
N TYR A 2 -11.70 -3.03 10.55
CA TYR A 2 -11.67 -1.86 9.64
C TYR A 2 -12.94 -1.00 9.74
N SER A 3 -13.91 -1.42 10.55
CA SER A 3 -15.18 -0.70 10.77
C SER A 3 -14.98 0.69 11.40
N ARG A 4 -13.86 0.87 12.10
CA ARG A 4 -13.49 2.11 12.82
C ARG A 4 -13.09 3.28 11.92
N PHE A 5 -12.89 3.06 10.62
CA PHE A 5 -12.53 4.12 9.67
C PHE A 5 -13.73 4.66 8.87
N SER A 6 -14.96 4.26 9.23
CA SER A 6 -16.17 4.87 8.68
C SER A 6 -16.51 6.17 9.44
N GLY A 7 -16.27 7.31 8.80
CA GLY A 7 -16.68 8.63 9.28
C GLY A 7 -15.57 9.56 9.74
N LYS A 8 -15.69 10.84 9.33
CA LYS A 8 -15.02 12.12 9.69
C LYS A 8 -13.55 12.15 10.15
N LEU A 9 -13.05 11.22 10.95
CA LEU A 9 -11.66 11.12 11.45
C LEU A 9 -10.61 10.87 10.35
N VAL A 10 -11.03 10.42 9.17
CA VAL A 10 -10.12 10.14 8.04
C VAL A 10 -9.51 11.43 7.47
N ALA A 11 -10.26 12.53 7.50
CA ALA A 11 -9.89 13.84 6.94
C ALA A 11 -8.90 14.61 7.83
N ASP A 12 -8.95 14.44 9.16
CA ASP A 12 -8.12 15.19 10.12
C ASP A 12 -6.62 14.87 10.03
N SER A 13 -6.24 13.85 9.27
CA SER A 13 -4.84 13.48 9.01
C SER A 13 -4.22 14.19 7.79
N LEU A 14 -4.94 15.13 7.17
CA LEU A 14 -4.52 15.80 5.93
C LEU A 14 -3.79 17.13 6.20
N THR A 15 -2.45 17.10 6.26
CA THR A 15 -1.58 18.27 6.13
C THR A 15 -1.74 18.98 4.77
N VAL A 16 -1.74 20.32 4.80
CA VAL A 16 -1.94 21.23 3.66
C VAL A 16 -0.71 21.20 2.72
N ASP A 17 -0.93 20.96 1.42
CA ASP A 17 0.13 20.86 0.39
C ASP A 17 0.24 22.12 -0.49
N ARG A 18 1.40 22.30 -1.13
CA ARG A 18 1.77 23.50 -1.94
C ARG A 18 1.08 23.51 -3.31
N VAL A 19 0.55 24.67 -3.70
CA VAL A 19 -0.08 24.93 -5.01
C VAL A 19 0.86 24.58 -6.17
N GLY A 20 0.38 23.80 -7.14
CA GLY A 20 1.06 23.43 -8.39
C GLY A 20 1.85 22.11 -8.38
N LYS A 21 1.90 21.38 -7.25
CA LYS A 21 2.53 20.03 -7.15
C LYS A 21 1.60 19.00 -6.51
N GLU A 22 0.30 19.25 -6.53
CA GLU A 22 -0.71 18.47 -5.80
C GLU A 22 -0.70 16.99 -6.21
N GLY A 23 -0.40 16.68 -7.47
CA GLY A 23 -0.27 15.31 -7.97
C GLY A 23 0.91 14.55 -7.34
N LEU A 24 2.11 15.13 -7.34
CA LEU A 24 3.28 14.49 -6.73
C LEU A 24 3.07 14.28 -5.23
N CYS A 25 2.44 15.25 -4.56
CA CYS A 25 2.03 15.12 -3.18
C CYS A 25 1.01 13.99 -2.98
N LEU A 26 0.01 13.85 -3.86
CA LEU A 26 -0.96 12.75 -3.83
C LEU A 26 -0.27 11.38 -3.87
N ASN A 27 0.62 11.15 -4.83
CA ASN A 27 1.32 9.87 -4.97
C ASN A 27 2.19 9.54 -3.74
N ALA A 28 3.01 10.50 -3.28
CA ALA A 28 3.82 10.34 -2.07
C ALA A 28 2.96 10.03 -0.83
N ARG A 29 1.79 10.68 -0.74
CA ARG A 29 0.85 10.51 0.35
C ARG A 29 0.16 9.16 0.33
N MET A 30 -0.27 8.69 -0.84
CA MET A 30 -0.78 7.32 -1.03
C MET A 30 0.25 6.28 -0.58
N LYS A 31 1.52 6.43 -0.99
CA LYS A 31 2.62 5.57 -0.53
C LYS A 31 2.78 5.60 1.00
N SER A 32 2.60 6.76 1.63
CA SER A 32 2.62 6.88 3.10
C SER A 32 1.48 6.12 3.80
N PHE A 33 0.28 6.05 3.18
CA PHE A 33 -0.88 5.38 3.75
C PHE A 33 -0.75 3.85 3.75
N VAL A 34 -0.13 3.29 2.72
CA VAL A 34 0.08 1.83 2.57
C VAL A 34 1.30 1.30 3.33
N ARG A 35 2.35 2.12 3.50
CA ARG A 35 3.64 1.71 4.07
C ARG A 35 3.53 0.99 5.44
N PRO A 36 2.69 1.43 6.40
CA PRO A 36 2.52 0.74 7.68
C PRO A 36 1.86 -0.64 7.58
N ARG A 37 1.15 -0.93 6.48
CA ARG A 37 0.45 -2.21 6.24
C ARG A 37 1.26 -3.20 5.41
N CYS A 38 2.39 -2.75 4.87
CA CYS A 38 3.35 -3.57 4.14
C CYS A 38 4.35 -4.28 5.09
N LEU A 39 4.00 -4.55 6.35
CA LEU A 39 4.91 -5.17 7.32
C LEU A 39 4.98 -6.69 7.12
N PRO A 40 6.16 -7.34 7.27
CA PRO A 40 6.33 -8.78 7.05
C PRO A 40 5.33 -9.66 7.80
N ILE A 41 4.96 -9.29 9.03
CA ILE A 41 4.05 -10.07 9.87
C ILE A 41 2.68 -10.34 9.21
N PHE A 42 2.23 -9.46 8.30
CA PHE A 42 0.97 -9.62 7.59
C PHE A 42 1.09 -10.46 6.30
N HIS A 43 2.31 -10.65 5.79
CA HIS A 43 2.56 -11.23 4.46
C HIS A 43 3.50 -12.45 4.50
N ASP A 44 3.98 -12.85 5.68
CA ASP A 44 4.81 -14.02 5.88
C ASP A 44 3.97 -15.30 5.81
N ALA A 45 4.26 -16.15 4.83
CA ALA A 45 3.56 -17.41 4.57
C ALA A 45 3.80 -18.50 5.62
N ARG A 46 4.77 -18.31 6.52
CA ARG A 46 4.98 -19.19 7.68
C ARG A 46 3.97 -18.89 8.80
N LEU A 47 3.42 -17.67 8.81
CA LEU A 47 2.50 -17.18 9.84
C LEU A 47 1.05 -17.11 9.34
N ASN A 48 0.87 -16.87 8.04
CA ASN A 48 -0.44 -16.61 7.43
C ASN A 48 -0.70 -17.55 6.27
N GLY A 49 -1.94 -18.00 6.12
CA GLY A 49 -2.39 -18.69 4.91
C GLY A 49 -2.44 -17.74 3.70
N HIS A 50 -2.38 -18.31 2.49
CA HIS A 50 -2.37 -17.55 1.24
C HIS A 50 -3.54 -16.56 1.13
N GLU A 51 -4.77 -17.01 1.41
CA GLU A 51 -5.96 -16.15 1.39
C GLU A 51 -5.87 -14.98 2.37
N THR A 52 -5.22 -15.17 3.52
CA THR A 52 -5.00 -14.09 4.50
C THR A 52 -4.00 -13.06 3.99
N ILE A 53 -2.94 -13.49 3.31
CA ILE A 53 -1.96 -12.59 2.68
C ILE A 53 -2.64 -11.73 1.60
N LYS A 54 -3.44 -12.35 0.72
CA LYS A 54 -4.21 -11.63 -0.30
C LYS A 54 -5.18 -10.63 0.33
N LEU A 55 -5.91 -11.06 1.36
CA LEU A 55 -6.85 -10.19 2.08
C LEU A 55 -6.13 -9.00 2.74
N ASN A 56 -4.98 -9.23 3.37
CA ASN A 56 -4.18 -8.18 3.99
C ASN A 56 -3.68 -7.16 2.95
N PHE A 57 -3.23 -7.64 1.78
CA PHE A 57 -2.84 -6.77 0.68
C PHE A 57 -4.03 -5.96 0.15
N TYR A 58 -5.14 -6.62 -0.17
CA TYR A 58 -6.38 -5.98 -0.62
C TYR A 58 -6.84 -4.89 0.35
N GLN A 59 -6.89 -5.19 1.65
CA GLN A 59 -7.29 -4.22 2.66
C GLN A 59 -6.33 -3.03 2.78
N ALA A 60 -5.04 -3.24 2.55
CA ALA A 60 -4.05 -2.15 2.52
C ALA A 60 -4.31 -1.19 1.35
N ILE A 61 -4.56 -1.73 0.15
CA ILE A 61 -4.87 -0.93 -1.03
C ILE A 61 -6.23 -0.24 -0.88
N LEU A 62 -7.27 -0.95 -0.42
CA LEU A 62 -8.59 -0.40 -0.18
C LEU A 62 -8.55 0.77 0.83
N PHE A 63 -7.78 0.63 1.92
CA PHE A 63 -7.61 1.72 2.88
C PHE A 63 -6.94 2.95 2.24
N CYS A 64 -5.94 2.73 1.39
CA CYS A 64 -5.30 3.80 0.63
C CYS A 64 -6.28 4.48 -0.33
N ALA A 65 -7.13 3.71 -1.02
CA ALA A 65 -8.16 4.24 -1.91
C ALA A 65 -9.15 5.15 -1.16
N VAL A 66 -9.64 4.73 0.01
CA VAL A 66 -10.53 5.54 0.84
C VAL A 66 -9.86 6.86 1.25
N LYS A 67 -8.61 6.80 1.73
CA LYS A 67 -7.83 7.99 2.10
C LYS A 67 -7.57 8.90 0.90
N CYS A 68 -7.30 8.33 -0.26
CA CYS A 68 -7.11 9.06 -1.52
C CYS A 68 -8.38 9.84 -1.89
N ILE A 69 -9.54 9.20 -1.87
CA ILE A 69 -10.83 9.86 -2.14
C ILE A 69 -11.05 11.05 -1.20
N CYS A 70 -10.82 10.88 0.10
CA CYS A 70 -10.94 11.99 1.06
C CYS A 70 -9.98 13.15 0.75
N TYR A 71 -8.74 12.85 0.36
CA TYR A 71 -7.75 13.86 -0.02
C TYR A 71 -8.17 14.63 -1.29
N MET A 72 -8.63 13.90 -2.30
CA MET A 72 -9.06 14.49 -3.56
C MET A 72 -10.32 15.34 -3.42
N CYS A 73 -11.30 14.89 -2.64
CA CYS A 73 -12.53 15.64 -2.38
C CYS A 73 -12.31 16.84 -1.46
N GLY A 74 -11.30 16.79 -0.58
CA GLY A 74 -11.06 17.80 0.45
C GLY A 74 -10.02 18.87 0.12
N GLY A 75 -9.12 18.66 -0.86
CA GLY A 75 -7.95 19.53 -1.03
C GLY A 75 -7.40 19.74 -2.43
N MET A 76 -7.95 19.11 -3.48
CA MET A 76 -7.46 19.29 -4.86
C MET A 76 -8.41 20.16 -5.71
N GLU A 77 -7.98 21.37 -6.08
CA GLU A 77 -8.71 22.22 -7.02
C GLU A 77 -8.79 21.59 -8.43
N GLY A 78 -10.01 21.24 -8.85
CA GLY A 78 -10.32 20.62 -10.15
C GLY A 78 -10.50 19.09 -10.12
N GLY A 79 -10.19 18.43 -9.00
CA GLY A 79 -10.48 17.01 -8.76
C GLY A 79 -9.90 16.01 -9.76
N VAL A 80 -10.38 14.75 -9.69
CA VAL A 80 -9.95 13.62 -10.55
C VAL A 80 -10.10 13.91 -12.05
N LYS A 81 -11.18 14.64 -12.41
CA LYS A 81 -11.56 14.89 -13.81
C LYS A 81 -10.54 15.73 -14.57
N ARG A 82 -9.69 16.48 -13.86
CA ARG A 82 -8.67 17.34 -14.47
C ARG A 82 -7.52 16.53 -15.07
N ASN A 83 -7.17 15.39 -14.48
CA ASN A 83 -6.11 14.50 -14.98
C ASN A 83 -6.30 13.07 -14.48
N SER A 84 -7.23 12.34 -15.10
CA SER A 84 -7.54 10.96 -14.75
C SER A 84 -6.38 10.00 -15.05
N ALA A 85 -5.58 10.27 -16.08
CA ALA A 85 -4.39 9.48 -16.41
C ALA A 85 -3.38 9.49 -15.27
N PHE A 86 -3.08 10.67 -14.72
CA PHE A 86 -2.17 10.81 -13.57
C PHE A 86 -2.67 10.05 -12.33
N VAL A 87 -3.98 10.06 -12.08
CA VAL A 87 -4.58 9.35 -10.94
C VAL A 87 -4.45 7.84 -11.13
N TYR A 88 -4.71 7.34 -12.34
CA TYR A 88 -4.51 5.94 -12.69
C TYR A 88 -3.06 5.52 -12.52
N GLU A 89 -2.12 6.28 -13.10
CA GLU A 89 -0.68 6.04 -12.95
C GLU A 89 -0.26 6.05 -11.47
N SER A 90 -0.82 6.96 -10.66
CA SER A 90 -0.53 7.02 -9.23
C SER A 90 -1.04 5.80 -8.45
N ILE A 91 -2.19 5.24 -8.85
CA ILE A 91 -2.73 4.01 -8.26
C ILE A 91 -1.81 2.83 -8.58
N GLU A 92 -1.45 2.67 -9.86
CA GLU A 92 -0.52 1.63 -10.32
C GLU A 92 0.82 1.73 -9.57
N ASP A 93 1.39 2.94 -9.50
CA ASP A 93 2.62 3.23 -8.76
C ASP A 93 2.58 2.76 -7.30
N VAL A 94 1.42 2.93 -6.65
CA VAL A 94 1.23 2.60 -5.23
C VAL A 94 1.08 1.09 -5.05
N ILE A 95 0.42 0.40 -5.98
CA ILE A 95 0.32 -1.07 -5.99
C ILE A 95 1.72 -1.67 -6.20
N LEU A 96 2.45 -1.19 -7.21
CA LEU A 96 3.83 -1.60 -7.50
C LEU A 96 4.75 -1.35 -6.30
N TYR A 97 4.69 -0.15 -5.72
CA TYR A 97 5.44 0.21 -4.53
C TYR A 97 5.15 -0.73 -3.35
N SER A 98 3.88 -1.03 -3.10
CA SER A 98 3.45 -1.87 -1.98
C SER A 98 3.96 -3.29 -2.13
N SER A 99 3.80 -3.88 -3.32
CA SER A 99 4.29 -5.22 -3.63
C SER A 99 5.81 -5.30 -3.47
N ASN A 100 6.55 -4.35 -4.06
CA ASN A 100 8.01 -4.30 -3.95
C ASN A 100 8.48 -4.12 -2.49
N LEU A 101 7.79 -3.28 -1.72
CA LEU A 101 8.13 -3.04 -0.30
C LEU A 101 7.90 -4.30 0.55
N ILE A 102 6.79 -5.01 0.33
CA ILE A 102 6.50 -6.28 1.01
C ILE A 102 7.59 -7.30 0.68
N ASN A 103 7.87 -7.49 -0.61
CA ASN A 103 8.86 -8.45 -1.09
C ASN A 103 10.27 -8.15 -0.55
N SER A 104 10.67 -6.88 -0.55
CA SER A 104 11.96 -6.45 0.02
C SER A 104 12.04 -6.71 1.52
N ARG A 105 10.97 -6.44 2.29
CA ARG A 105 10.98 -6.66 3.74
C ARG A 105 10.95 -8.14 4.10
N LEU A 106 10.22 -8.96 3.34
CA LEU A 106 10.21 -10.41 3.50
C LEU A 106 11.60 -11.01 3.26
N ARG A 107 12.29 -10.55 2.19
CA ARG A 107 13.66 -10.99 1.89
C ARG A 107 14.62 -10.65 3.04
N ASN A 108 14.58 -9.42 3.55
CA ASN A 108 15.45 -9.01 4.66
C ASN A 108 15.24 -9.87 5.92
N VAL A 109 13.99 -10.18 6.27
CA VAL A 109 13.68 -11.06 7.42
C VAL A 109 14.18 -12.49 7.20
N CYS A 110 14.22 -12.95 5.96
CA CYS A 110 14.79 -14.25 5.61
C CYS A 110 16.32 -14.24 5.76
N GLU A 111 16.99 -13.25 5.18
CA GLU A 111 18.45 -13.07 5.26
C GLU A 111 18.94 -12.93 6.72
N GLU A 112 18.20 -12.20 7.57
CA GLU A 112 18.51 -12.10 8.99
C GLU A 112 18.40 -13.45 9.70
N LYS A 113 17.39 -14.27 9.37
CA LYS A 113 17.23 -15.61 9.95
C LYS A 113 18.30 -16.59 9.47
N GLU A 114 18.70 -16.54 8.21
CA GLU A 114 19.74 -17.41 7.65
C GLU A 114 21.13 -17.12 8.23
N ARG A 115 21.43 -15.86 8.57
CA ARG A 115 22.64 -15.52 9.33
C ARG A 115 22.65 -16.14 10.73
N HIS A 116 21.46 -16.39 11.30
CA HIS A 116 21.30 -16.98 12.63
C HIS A 116 21.04 -18.50 12.60
N GLN A 117 20.67 -19.07 11.45
CA GLN A 117 20.37 -20.50 11.26
C GLN A 117 20.91 -20.95 9.90
N HIS A 118 21.89 -21.85 9.90
CA HIS A 118 22.66 -22.31 8.73
C HIS A 118 21.87 -23.24 7.77
N GLY A 119 20.63 -22.87 7.40
CA GLY A 119 19.77 -23.66 6.53
C GLY A 119 19.12 -22.82 5.44
N GLU A 120 19.28 -23.26 4.18
CA GLU A 120 18.63 -22.68 3.00
C GLU A 120 17.11 -22.66 3.18
N SER A 121 16.51 -21.47 3.17
CA SER A 121 15.06 -21.35 3.07
C SER A 121 14.71 -20.58 1.82
N ASN A 122 14.36 -21.31 0.78
CA ASN A 122 13.75 -20.76 -0.42
C ASN A 122 12.32 -20.32 -0.08
N VAL A 123 12.17 -19.14 0.55
CA VAL A 123 10.86 -18.59 0.91
C VAL A 123 10.21 -18.06 -0.38
N PRO A 124 9.12 -18.68 -0.88
CA PRO A 124 8.49 -18.21 -2.09
C PRO A 124 7.90 -16.82 -1.83
N LEU A 125 8.12 -15.89 -2.75
CA LEU A 125 7.38 -14.63 -2.78
C LEU A 125 5.97 -14.96 -3.29
N TRP A 126 4.99 -15.00 -2.38
CA TRP A 126 3.66 -15.55 -2.72
C TRP A 126 2.71 -14.55 -3.37
N LEU A 127 2.97 -13.23 -3.29
CA LEU A 127 2.15 -12.24 -3.99
C LEU A 127 2.81 -11.87 -5.31
N GLY A 128 2.39 -12.54 -6.39
CA GLY A 128 2.88 -12.21 -7.72
C GLY A 128 2.45 -10.80 -8.14
N MET A 129 3.26 -10.13 -8.96
CA MET A 129 2.93 -8.77 -9.43
C MET A 129 1.56 -8.71 -10.14
N LYS A 130 1.23 -9.73 -10.93
CA LYS A 130 -0.08 -9.83 -11.60
C LYS A 130 -1.24 -9.96 -10.62
N GLU A 131 -1.03 -10.69 -9.52
CA GLU A 131 -2.05 -10.84 -8.48
C GLU A 131 -2.20 -9.54 -7.67
N ALA A 132 -1.09 -8.86 -7.36
CA ALA A 132 -1.12 -7.55 -6.72
C ALA A 132 -1.88 -6.52 -7.57
N MET A 133 -1.66 -6.51 -8.89
CA MET A 133 -2.39 -5.65 -9.83
C MET A 133 -3.86 -6.03 -9.99
N TRP A 134 -4.22 -7.31 -9.84
CA TRP A 134 -5.63 -7.73 -9.89
C TRP A 134 -6.40 -7.41 -8.61
N LEU A 135 -5.71 -7.41 -7.46
CA LEU A 135 -6.29 -7.10 -6.16
C LEU A 135 -6.41 -5.59 -5.87
N GLY A 136 -5.64 -4.75 -6.56
CA GLY A 136 -5.64 -3.29 -6.36
C GLY A 136 -6.46 -2.56 -7.41
#